data_AF-K0SKM3-F1
#
_entry.id   AF-K0SKM3-F1
#
_cell.length_a   1.000
_cell.length_b   1.000
_cell.length_c   1.000
_cell.angle_alpha   90.00
_cell.angle_beta   90.00
_cell.angle_gamma   90.00
#
_symmetry.space_group_name_H-M   'P 1'
#
loop_
_entity.id
_entity.type
_entity.pdbx_description
1 polymer ?
#
loop_
_entity_poly.entity_id
_entity_poly.type
_entity_poly.pdbx_seq_one_letter_code
_entity_poly.pdbx_strand_id
1 'polypeptide(L)'
;MLSDIRAAVRAIGPKVLGFTSNDVGTHSVRSSFAMMAYLAKEPVYTIMLIGRWSSTAFLSYIEPQIKEFTGGVSKRMLTHETFFHVSGATNPPDDTPTDREVFGRQGSLRQRLRKRS
;
A
#
# COMPACT_ATOMS: atom_id res chain seq x y z
N MET A 1 6.19 -19.15 -28.70
CA MET A 1 6.16 -18.06 -27.69
C MET A 1 6.51 -18.54 -26.29
N LEU A 2 5.67 -19.30 -25.57
CA LEU A 2 6.01 -19.77 -24.22
C LEU A 2 7.24 -20.69 -24.20
N SER A 3 7.40 -21.53 -25.23
CA SER A 3 8.60 -22.33 -25.49
C SER A 3 9.86 -21.47 -25.54
N ASP A 4 9.78 -20.34 -26.24
CA ASP A 4 10.92 -19.48 -26.54
C ASP A 4 11.30 -18.66 -25.30
N ILE A 5 10.29 -18.20 -24.55
CA ILE A 5 10.48 -17.59 -23.22
C ILE A 5 11.15 -18.59 -22.28
N ARG A 6 10.67 -19.84 -22.24
CA ARG A 6 11.28 -20.88 -21.40
C ARG A 6 12.71 -21.20 -21.84
N ALA A 7 12.98 -21.22 -23.14
CA ALA A 7 14.33 -21.41 -23.66
C ALA A 7 15.26 -20.25 -23.26
N ALA A 8 14.79 -19.00 -23.36
CA ALA A 8 15.53 -17.83 -22.92
C ALA A 8 15.81 -17.86 -21.40
N VAL A 9 14.82 -18.23 -20.59
CA VAL A 9 14.96 -18.39 -19.13
C VAL A 9 15.97 -19.50 -18.80
N ARG A 10 15.98 -20.61 -19.55
CA ARG A 10 17.01 -21.65 -19.41
C ARG A 10 18.41 -21.15 -19.77
N ALA A 11 18.52 -20.34 -20.82
CA ALA A 11 19.80 -19.80 -21.26
C ALA A 11 20.40 -18.82 -20.25
N ILE A 12 19.58 -17.97 -19.62
CA ILE A 12 20.03 -17.05 -18.56
C ILE A 12 20.31 -17.81 -17.26
N GLY A 13 19.43 -18.74 -16.91
CA GLY A 13 19.56 -19.61 -15.75
C GLY A 13 19.09 -19.01 -14.43
N PRO A 14 18.86 -19.87 -13.42
CA PRO A 14 18.24 -19.48 -12.15
C PRO A 14 19.16 -18.64 -11.24
N LYS A 15 20.47 -18.67 -11.46
CA LYS A 15 21.43 -17.87 -10.66
C LYS A 15 21.23 -16.36 -10.84
N VAL A 16 20.79 -15.95 -12.03
CA VAL A 16 20.57 -14.53 -12.35
C VAL A 16 19.11 -14.15 -12.09
N LEU A 17 18.16 -15.00 -12.51
CA LEU A 17 16.73 -14.69 -12.47
C LEU A 17 16.05 -15.03 -11.13
N GLY A 18 16.60 -15.96 -10.35
CA GLY A 18 15.98 -16.46 -9.12
C GLY A 18 14.83 -17.45 -9.33
N PHE A 19 14.49 -17.79 -10.58
CA PHE A 19 13.46 -18.79 -10.93
C PHE A 19 13.88 -19.63 -12.13
N THR A 20 13.24 -20.79 -12.31
CA THR A 20 13.52 -21.75 -13.37
C THR A 20 12.50 -21.63 -14.51
N SER A 21 12.79 -22.25 -15.66
CA SER A 21 11.86 -22.27 -16.79
C SER A 21 10.53 -22.96 -16.50
N ASN A 22 10.49 -23.84 -15.49
CA ASN A 22 9.28 -24.56 -15.11
C ASN A 22 8.32 -23.66 -14.32
N ASP A 23 8.87 -22.66 -13.63
CA ASP A 23 8.10 -21.67 -12.87
C ASP A 23 7.42 -20.65 -13.80
N VAL A 24 7.87 -20.55 -15.06
CA VAL A 24 7.27 -19.70 -16.08
C VAL A 24 6.11 -20.42 -16.76
N GLY A 25 4.90 -19.88 -16.54
CA GLY A 25 3.66 -20.36 -17.10
C GLY A 25 2.83 -19.26 -17.77
N THR A 26 1.77 -19.67 -18.46
CA THR A 26 0.82 -18.74 -19.10
C THR A 26 0.21 -17.76 -18.10
N HIS A 27 -0.06 -18.21 -16.87
CA HIS A 27 -0.59 -17.37 -15.80
C HIS A 27 0.40 -16.26 -15.40
N SER A 28 1.68 -16.60 -15.20
CA SER A 28 2.72 -15.62 -14.85
C SER A 28 2.92 -14.53 -15.91
N VAL A 29 2.79 -14.90 -17.19
CA VAL A 29 2.86 -13.96 -18.32
C VAL A 29 1.65 -13.01 -18.29
N ARG A 30 0.45 -13.53 -18.01
CA ARG A 30 -0.76 -12.71 -17.88
C ARG A 30 -0.70 -11.75 -16.69
N SER A 31 -0.23 -12.22 -15.54
CA SER A 31 0.01 -11.38 -14.36
C SER A 31 0.98 -10.24 -14.67
N SER A 32 2.10 -10.55 -15.32
CA SER A 32 3.11 -9.55 -15.69
C SER A 32 2.56 -8.53 -16.68
N PHE A 33 1.81 -8.98 -17.70
CA PHE A 33 1.11 -8.10 -18.63
C PHE A 33 0.11 -7.17 -17.90
N ALA A 34 -0.74 -7.73 -17.04
CA ALA A 34 -1.74 -6.97 -16.29
C ALA A 34 -1.09 -5.83 -15.49
N MET A 35 -0.03 -6.16 -14.76
CA MET A 35 0.69 -5.21 -13.91
C MET A 35 1.43 -4.17 -14.72
N MET A 36 2.15 -4.56 -15.78
CA MET A 36 2.84 -3.61 -16.64
C MET A 36 1.88 -2.61 -17.29
N ALA A 37 0.75 -3.09 -17.82
CA ALA A 37 -0.24 -2.21 -18.44
C ALA A 37 -0.86 -1.24 -17.42
N TYR A 38 -1.10 -1.71 -16.19
CA TYR A 38 -1.59 -0.88 -15.10
C TYR A 38 -0.57 0.20 -14.67
N LEU A 39 0.71 -0.17 -14.57
CA LEU A 39 1.80 0.77 -14.27
C LEU A 39 2.02 1.79 -15.40
N ALA A 40 1.85 1.37 -16.65
CA ALA A 40 1.90 2.23 -17.83
C ALA A 40 0.70 3.20 -17.96
N LYS A 41 -0.25 3.15 -17.02
CA LYS A 41 -1.45 4.00 -16.99
C LYS A 41 -2.36 3.83 -18.21
N GLU A 42 -2.34 2.65 -18.84
CA GLU A 42 -3.31 2.31 -19.87
C GLU A 42 -4.74 2.32 -19.28
N PRO A 43 -5.74 2.83 -20.02
CA PRO A 43 -7.10 2.82 -19.53
C PRO A 43 -7.58 1.39 -19.34
N VAL A 44 -8.37 1.16 -18.29
CA VAL A 44 -8.82 -0.17 -17.86
C VAL A 44 -9.48 -0.96 -18.99
N TYR A 45 -10.26 -0.29 -19.83
CA TYR A 45 -10.89 -0.91 -21.00
C TYR A 45 -9.87 -1.52 -21.99
N THR A 46 -8.74 -0.83 -22.24
CA THR A 46 -7.67 -1.35 -23.11
C THR A 46 -7.01 -2.58 -22.51
N ILE A 47 -6.72 -2.55 -21.21
CA ILE A 47 -6.15 -3.68 -20.47
C ILE A 47 -7.07 -4.90 -20.58
N MET A 48 -8.38 -4.69 -20.39
CA MET A 48 -9.39 -5.73 -20.52
C MET A 48 -9.47 -6.29 -21.94
N LEU A 49 -9.46 -5.42 -22.95
CA LEU A 49 -9.59 -5.79 -24.36
C LEU A 49 -8.39 -6.63 -24.83
N ILE A 50 -7.18 -6.23 -24.50
CA ILE A 50 -5.96 -6.97 -24.85
C ILE A 50 -5.87 -8.27 -24.05
N GLY A 51 -6.20 -8.25 -22.75
CA GLY A 51 -6.17 -9.41 -21.87
C GLY A 51 -7.32 -10.40 -22.06
N ARG A 52 -8.36 -10.01 -22.83
CA ARG A 52 -9.64 -10.72 -22.96
C ARG A 52 -10.30 -11.02 -21.61
N TRP A 53 -10.24 -10.06 -20.70
CA TRP A 53 -10.82 -10.17 -19.37
C TRP A 53 -12.23 -9.58 -19.31
N SER A 54 -13.13 -10.24 -18.58
CA SER A 54 -14.41 -9.67 -18.21
C SER A 54 -14.25 -8.79 -16.97
N SER A 55 -14.74 -7.56 -17.06
CA SER A 55 -14.72 -6.56 -15.98
C SER A 55 -13.36 -6.45 -15.26
N THR A 56 -13.35 -6.60 -13.93
CA THR A 56 -12.18 -6.42 -13.07
C THR A 56 -11.34 -7.70 -12.88
N ALA A 57 -11.55 -8.76 -13.67
CA ALA A 57 -10.81 -10.02 -13.53
C ALA A 57 -9.28 -9.86 -13.66
N PHE A 58 -8.83 -8.80 -14.34
CA PHE A 58 -7.40 -8.46 -14.45
C PHE A 58 -6.77 -8.10 -13.09
N LEU A 59 -7.55 -7.60 -12.12
CA LEU A 59 -7.05 -7.25 -10.78
C LEU A 59 -6.56 -8.50 -10.03
N SER A 60 -7.23 -9.65 -10.21
CA SER A 60 -6.78 -10.92 -9.62
C SER A 60 -5.43 -11.38 -10.16
N TYR A 61 -5.07 -10.97 -11.37
CA TYR A 61 -3.75 -11.24 -11.96
C TYR A 61 -2.67 -10.29 -11.42
N ILE A 62 -3.03 -9.09 -10.97
CA ILE A 62 -2.13 -8.08 -10.38
C ILE A 62 -1.88 -8.35 -8.88
N GLU A 63 -2.90 -8.82 -8.16
CA GLU A 63 -2.89 -8.99 -6.71
C GLU A 63 -1.66 -9.74 -6.15
N PRO A 64 -1.20 -10.86 -6.72
CA PRO A 64 -0.03 -11.56 -6.21
C PRO A 64 1.24 -10.70 -6.22
N GLN A 65 1.42 -9.90 -7.27
CA GLN A 65 2.60 -9.05 -7.44
C GLN A 65 2.59 -7.88 -6.45
N ILE A 66 1.43 -7.27 -6.22
CA ILE A 66 1.28 -6.22 -5.21
C ILE A 66 1.52 -6.78 -3.81
N LYS A 67 1.05 -8.00 -3.53
CA LYS A 67 1.25 -8.65 -2.23
C LYS A 67 2.73 -8.88 -1.93
N GLU A 68 3.51 -9.34 -2.91
CA GLU A 68 4.95 -9.48 -2.77
C GLU A 68 5.65 -8.13 -2.59
N PHE A 69 5.31 -7.12 -3.40
CA PHE A 69 5.90 -5.79 -3.32
C PHE A 69 5.61 -5.05 -2.01
N THR A 70 4.39 -5.21 -1.48
CA THR A 70 3.96 -4.59 -0.22
C THR A 70 4.38 -5.40 1.02
N GLY A 71 5.05 -6.54 0.82
CA GLY A 71 5.66 -7.32 1.88
C GLY A 71 6.55 -6.46 2.78
N GLY A 72 6.31 -6.52 4.09
CA GLY A 72 7.10 -5.78 5.08
C GLY A 72 6.95 -4.26 5.04
N VAL A 73 6.01 -3.70 4.26
CA VAL A 73 5.71 -2.25 4.31
C VAL A 73 5.23 -1.83 5.69
N SER A 74 4.37 -2.63 6.34
CA SER A 74 3.93 -2.36 7.73
C SER A 74 5.09 -2.33 8.73
N LYS A 75 6.04 -3.27 8.60
CA LYS A 75 7.26 -3.30 9.42
C LYS A 75 8.12 -2.06 9.21
N ARG A 76 8.24 -1.60 7.95
CA ARG A 76 8.92 -0.34 7.61
C ARG A 76 8.20 0.88 8.19
N MET A 77 6.87 0.93 8.12
CA MET A 77 6.09 2.02 8.74
C MET A 77 6.26 2.11 10.27
N LEU A 78 6.52 1.00 10.96
CA LEU A 78 6.82 0.99 12.40
C LEU A 78 8.25 1.45 12.72
N THR A 79 9.11 1.60 11.70
CA THR A 79 10.47 2.12 11.86
C THR A 79 10.34 3.64 11.83
N HIS A 80 10.19 4.25 13.01
CA HIS A 80 9.98 5.69 13.12
C HIS A 80 11.27 6.40 12.68
N GLU A 81 11.16 7.39 11.79
CA GLU A 81 12.18 8.44 11.73
C GLU A 81 12.14 9.15 13.09
N THR A 82 13.29 9.35 13.71
CA THR A 82 13.37 9.92 15.06
C THR A 82 12.80 11.35 15.06
N PHE A 83 11.55 11.50 15.51
CA PHE A 83 10.94 12.80 15.71
C PHE A 83 11.39 13.36 17.07
N PHE A 84 12.24 14.37 17.05
CA PHE A 84 12.59 15.13 18.24
C PHE A 84 11.77 16.41 18.29
N HIS A 85 11.09 16.64 19.41
CA HIS A 85 10.46 17.93 19.68
C HIS A 85 11.54 18.92 20.12
N VAL A 86 11.74 20.02 19.38
CA VAL A 86 12.67 21.07 19.78
C VAL A 86 12.04 21.85 20.93
N SER A 87 12.35 21.47 22.17
CA SER A 87 12.04 22.29 23.35
C SER A 87 13.02 23.46 23.38
N GLY A 88 12.65 24.58 22.75
CA GLY A 88 13.57 25.71 22.66
C GLY A 88 13.02 27.00 22.05
N ALA A 89 11.71 27.28 22.17
CA ALA A 89 11.26 28.68 22.16
C ALA A 89 11.03 29.04 23.62
N THR A 90 12.03 29.69 24.21
CA THR A 90 11.96 30.33 25.52
C THR A 90 10.62 31.04 25.67
N ASN A 91 9.88 30.70 26.74
CA ASN A 91 8.68 31.44 27.13
C ASN A 91 9.01 32.95 27.13
N PRO A 92 8.20 33.81 26.47
CA PRO A 92 8.31 35.24 26.69
C PRO A 92 8.07 35.53 28.18
N PRO A 93 8.68 36.57 28.77
CA PRO A 93 8.41 36.95 30.15
C PRO A 93 6.91 37.21 30.29
N ASP A 94 6.34 36.56 31.30
CA ASP A 94 4.96 36.64 31.72
C ASP A 94 4.59 38.10 32.04
N ASP A 95 3.67 38.69 31.29
CA ASP A 95 2.88 39.85 31.70
C ASP A 95 1.69 40.00 30.75
N THR A 96 0.56 39.37 31.09
CA THR A 96 -0.78 40.00 31.20
C THR A 96 -1.91 38.96 31.23
N PRO A 97 -2.89 39.09 32.16
CA PRO A 97 -4.01 38.18 32.24
C PRO A 97 -5.06 38.56 31.18
N THR A 98 -5.27 37.71 30.18
CA THR A 98 -6.46 37.80 29.32
C THR A 98 -7.18 36.47 29.22
N ASP A 99 -8.33 36.49 29.88
CA ASP A 99 -9.50 35.62 29.77
C ASP A 99 -9.63 34.92 28.40
N ARG A 100 -9.52 33.58 28.38
CA ARG A 100 -9.91 32.77 27.23
C ARG A 100 -10.67 31.54 27.69
N GLU A 101 -11.98 31.66 27.54
CA GLU A 101 -13.02 30.64 27.66
C GLU A 101 -12.57 29.27 27.14
N VAL A 102 -12.63 28.27 28.02
CA VAL A 102 -12.50 26.85 27.67
C VAL A 102 -13.84 26.38 27.10
N PHE A 103 -14.00 26.50 25.78
CA PHE A 103 -15.15 25.92 25.08
C PHE A 103 -14.84 24.48 24.65
N GLY A 104 -15.58 23.53 25.24
CA GLY A 104 -16.02 22.34 24.49
C GLY A 104 -15.12 21.11 24.46
N ARG A 105 -14.63 20.63 25.61
CA ARG A 105 -14.22 19.21 25.72
C ARG A 105 -15.49 18.36 25.82
N GLN A 106 -16.01 17.88 24.68
CA GLN A 106 -17.12 16.93 24.63
C GLN A 106 -16.77 15.65 25.38
N GLY A 107 -17.33 15.48 26.58
CA GLY A 107 -17.31 14.26 27.36
C GLY A 107 -18.71 13.64 27.40
N SER A 108 -18.90 12.60 26.59
CA SER A 108 -19.83 11.46 26.74
C SER A 108 -21.07 11.62 27.64
N LEU A 109 -22.22 11.69 27.00
CA LEU A 109 -23.60 11.78 27.50
C LEU A 109 -24.13 10.46 28.14
N ARG A 110 -23.37 9.81 29.03
CA ARG A 110 -23.86 8.59 29.71
C ARG A 110 -23.33 8.45 31.12
N GLN A 111 -24.03 9.07 32.07
CA GLN A 111 -24.41 8.52 33.38
C GLN A 111 -24.66 9.68 34.33
N ARG A 112 -25.93 9.96 34.62
CA ARG A 112 -26.43 10.37 35.94
C ARG A 112 -27.95 10.53 35.89
N LEU A 113 -28.63 9.44 35.55
CA LEU A 113 -30.03 9.28 35.92
C LEU A 113 -30.09 8.93 37.42
N ARG A 114 -30.56 9.92 38.19
CA ARG A 114 -31.37 9.84 39.42
C ARG A 114 -31.54 8.44 40.04
N LYS A 115 -31.10 8.30 41.28
CA LYS A 115 -31.96 7.81 42.37
C LYS A 115 -31.70 8.64 43.64
N ARG A 116 -32.66 9.52 43.95
CA ARG A 116 -32.91 9.98 45.32
C ARG A 116 -33.87 8.96 45.93
N SER A 117 -33.46 8.36 47.03
CA SER A 117 -34.37 7.94 48.10
C SER A 117 -33.92 8.65 49.37
#